data_AF-A0A952B4S3-F1
#
_entry.id   AF-A0A952B4S3-F1
#
_cell.length_a   1.000
_cell.length_b   1.000
_cell.length_c   1.000
_cell.angle_alpha   90.00
_cell.angle_beta   90.00
_cell.angle_gamma   90.00
#
_symmetry.space_group_name_H-M   'P 1'
#
loop_
_entity.id
_entity.type
_entity.pdbx_description
1 polymer ?
#
loop_
_entity_poly.entity_id
_entity_poly.type
_entity_poly.pdbx_seq_one_letter_code
_entity_poly.pdbx_strand_id
1 'polypeptide(L)'
;MKKANKKKIADDLQPEYDLSKLKGGMRGKYAKRSAERERMKILLCNACWMKRYTGVSKDDIPRHGGGYVRQHGYGHEAINFMPHAGFVYGFVQLRTKTINISRIDPDAGDKVDNVLVVWRARSNEGSVVVGWYKDATVYRELQKPVSGRSFAYKGETIRPRWVVRAKASDCFLVPPHQRVFKVPVTHKGFGSQTFVSFLEADTREVKEFKDQLLDYISQAERGVFVTPRKGKIRTGRSGEKGEDRESRDKCYERLLH
;
A
#
# COMPACT_ATOMS: atom_id res chain seq x y z
N MET A 1 -12.87 -14.76 -53.34
CA MET A 1 -12.10 -13.73 -52.60
C MET A 1 -12.90 -13.26 -51.38
N LYS A 2 -12.53 -13.66 -50.16
CA LYS A 2 -13.21 -13.24 -48.92
C LYS A 2 -12.62 -11.89 -48.47
N LYS A 3 -13.44 -10.83 -48.41
CA LYS A 3 -13.03 -9.52 -47.87
C LYS A 3 -13.00 -9.58 -46.34
N ALA A 4 -11.87 -9.18 -45.77
CA ALA A 4 -11.65 -9.10 -44.33
C ALA A 4 -12.50 -7.99 -43.68
N ASN A 5 -13.23 -8.35 -42.62
CA ASN A 5 -14.04 -7.42 -41.84
C ASN A 5 -13.16 -6.81 -40.73
N LYS A 6 -12.65 -5.59 -40.97
CA LYS A 6 -11.96 -4.78 -39.94
C LYS A 6 -13.02 -4.16 -39.02
N LYS A 7 -13.46 -4.90 -38.00
CA LYS A 7 -14.14 -4.29 -36.85
C LYS A 7 -13.08 -3.57 -36.02
N LYS A 8 -13.00 -2.24 -36.18
CA LYS A 8 -12.35 -1.38 -35.19
C LYS A 8 -13.08 -1.58 -33.88
N ILE A 9 -12.35 -2.08 -32.88
CA ILE A 9 -12.81 -2.13 -31.50
C ILE A 9 -13.01 -0.68 -31.07
N ALA A 10 -14.27 -0.31 -30.84
CA ALA A 10 -14.61 0.98 -30.27
C ALA A 10 -14.01 1.04 -28.87
N ASP A 11 -13.24 2.09 -28.64
CA ASP A 11 -12.63 2.44 -27.37
C ASP A 11 -13.75 2.85 -26.41
N ASP A 12 -14.18 1.91 -25.56
CA ASP A 12 -15.21 2.10 -24.53
C ASP A 12 -14.69 2.97 -23.36
N LEU A 13 -14.04 4.10 -23.69
CA LEU A 13 -13.78 5.17 -22.74
C LEU A 13 -15.13 5.78 -22.33
N GLN A 14 -15.42 5.76 -21.03
CA GLN A 14 -16.59 6.45 -20.49
C GLN A 14 -16.57 7.94 -20.89
N PRO A 15 -17.72 8.56 -21.21
CA PRO A 15 -17.77 9.96 -21.66
C PRO A 15 -17.13 10.99 -20.70
N GLU A 16 -16.99 10.65 -19.42
CA GLU A 16 -16.32 11.49 -18.42
C GLU A 16 -14.77 11.49 -18.52
N TYR A 17 -14.21 10.53 -19.28
CA TYR A 17 -12.80 10.46 -19.68
C TYR A 17 -12.60 10.78 -21.17
N ASP A 18 -13.50 11.58 -21.76
CA ASP A 18 -13.29 12.11 -23.10
C ASP A 18 -12.15 13.14 -23.11
N LEU A 19 -10.94 12.62 -23.28
CA LEU A 19 -9.69 13.36 -23.39
C LEU A 19 -9.70 14.33 -24.59
N SER A 20 -10.68 14.28 -25.51
CA SER A 20 -10.81 15.25 -26.61
C SER A 20 -11.21 16.64 -26.16
N LYS A 21 -11.79 16.78 -24.96
CA LYS A 21 -12.24 18.07 -24.41
C LYS A 21 -11.19 18.82 -23.59
N LEU A 22 -10.03 18.21 -23.32
CA LEU A 22 -8.92 18.84 -22.60
C LEU A 22 -7.96 19.53 -23.58
N LYS A 23 -7.58 20.80 -23.31
CA LYS A 23 -6.58 21.53 -24.11
C LYS A 23 -5.33 20.65 -24.32
N GLY A 24 -4.81 20.59 -25.55
CA GLY A 24 -3.83 19.58 -26.01
C GLY A 24 -2.60 19.39 -25.11
N GLY A 25 -2.12 20.44 -24.43
CA GLY A 25 -1.00 20.34 -23.48
C GLY A 25 -1.36 19.73 -22.11
N MET A 26 -2.60 19.85 -21.64
CA MET A 26 -3.06 19.20 -20.41
C MET A 26 -3.34 17.71 -20.65
N ARG A 27 -3.97 17.37 -21.78
CA ARG A 27 -4.28 15.98 -22.17
C ARG A 27 -3.06 15.06 -22.11
N GLY A 28 -1.92 15.51 -22.65
CA GLY A 28 -0.67 14.73 -22.63
C GLY A 28 -0.10 14.51 -21.22
N LYS A 29 -0.21 15.49 -20.33
CA LYS A 29 0.24 15.36 -18.93
C LYS A 29 -0.61 14.36 -18.15
N TYR A 30 -1.93 14.40 -18.30
CA TYR A 30 -2.83 13.44 -17.65
C TYR A 30 -2.61 12.02 -18.15
N ALA A 31 -2.48 11.82 -19.47
CA ALA A 31 -2.22 10.50 -20.04
C ALA A 31 -0.88 9.92 -19.57
N LYS A 32 0.19 10.73 -19.52
CA LYS A 32 1.50 10.31 -19.02
C LYS A 32 1.44 9.89 -17.54
N ARG A 33 0.83 10.73 -16.69
CA ARG A 33 0.68 10.43 -15.26
C ARG A 33 -0.15 9.17 -15.02
N SER A 34 -1.22 8.96 -15.79
CA SER A 34 -2.03 7.75 -15.72
C SER A 34 -1.22 6.50 -16.08
N ALA A 35 -0.45 6.56 -17.16
CA ALA A 35 0.41 5.46 -17.59
C ALA A 35 1.52 5.14 -16.57
N GLU A 36 2.11 6.17 -15.93
CA GLU A 36 3.09 5.99 -14.86
C GLU A 36 2.48 5.29 -13.64
N ARG A 37 1.28 5.71 -13.22
CA ARG A 37 0.55 5.09 -12.09
C ARG A 37 0.16 3.65 -12.37
N GLU A 38 -0.25 3.38 -13.59
CA GLU A 38 -0.55 2.03 -14.06
C GLU A 38 0.69 1.13 -13.99
N ARG A 39 1.86 1.65 -14.37
CA ARG A 39 3.15 0.94 -14.33
C ARG A 39 3.80 0.89 -12.94
N MET A 40 3.29 1.60 -11.93
CA MET A 40 3.84 1.51 -10.58
C MET A 40 3.72 0.08 -10.05
N LYS A 41 4.85 -0.43 -9.58
CA LYS A 41 5.00 -1.71 -8.88
C LYS A 41 4.46 -1.56 -7.46
N ILE A 42 3.37 -2.23 -7.14
CA ILE A 42 2.74 -2.15 -5.81
C ILE A 42 2.56 -3.55 -5.22
N LEU A 43 2.98 -3.69 -3.97
CA LEU A 43 2.80 -4.90 -3.16
C LEU A 43 2.04 -4.54 -1.88
N LEU A 44 0.92 -5.23 -1.64
CA LEU A 44 0.20 -5.13 -0.37
C LEU A 44 0.69 -6.22 0.58
N CYS A 45 1.16 -5.83 1.76
CA CYS A 45 1.66 -6.73 2.81
C CYS A 45 0.74 -6.70 4.04
N ASN A 46 0.35 -7.87 4.53
CA ASN A 46 -0.43 -7.98 5.76
C ASN A 46 0.48 -7.95 6.98
N ALA A 47 0.08 -7.16 7.96
CA ALA A 47 0.62 -7.16 9.31
C ALA A 47 -0.51 -7.32 10.33
N CYS A 48 -0.17 -7.72 11.55
CA CYS A 48 -1.05 -7.45 12.69
C CYS A 48 -1.21 -5.94 12.89
N TRP A 49 -2.27 -5.55 13.60
CA TRP A 49 -2.48 -4.16 13.98
C TRP A 49 -1.61 -3.80 15.20
N MET A 50 -0.78 -2.76 15.05
CA MET A 50 0.01 -2.14 16.11
C MET A 50 0.01 -0.62 15.95
N LYS A 51 0.28 0.13 17.02
CA LYS A 51 0.35 1.59 17.01
C LYS A 51 1.64 2.08 16.35
N ARG A 52 2.79 1.50 16.72
CA ARG A 52 4.13 2.00 16.37
C ARG A 52 4.95 1.05 15.53
N TYR A 53 4.76 -0.27 15.66
CA TYR A 53 5.62 -1.26 15.00
C TYR A 53 7.13 -1.03 15.29
N THR A 54 7.45 -0.74 16.54
CA THR A 54 8.82 -0.56 17.06
C THR A 54 9.12 -1.50 18.23
N GLY A 55 8.51 -2.69 18.23
CA GLY A 55 8.56 -3.66 19.32
C GLY A 55 7.23 -3.80 20.06
N VAL A 56 7.12 -4.86 20.85
CA VAL A 56 5.93 -5.14 21.66
C VAL A 56 6.06 -4.44 23.01
N SER A 57 4.99 -3.79 23.46
CA SER A 57 4.93 -3.13 24.77
C SER A 57 3.53 -3.28 25.38
N LYS A 58 3.37 -2.94 26.67
CA LYS A 58 2.06 -2.98 27.34
C LYS A 58 0.99 -2.17 26.60
N ASP A 59 1.37 -1.02 26.03
CA ASP A 59 0.45 -0.12 25.31
C ASP A 59 0.35 -0.39 23.81
N ASP A 60 1.16 -1.30 23.28
CA ASP A 60 1.21 -1.65 21.87
C ASP A 60 1.49 -3.15 21.68
N ILE A 61 0.44 -3.93 21.88
CA ILE A 61 0.43 -5.36 21.61
C ILE A 61 -0.15 -5.62 20.21
N PRO A 62 0.36 -6.64 19.49
CA PRO A 62 -0.16 -7.00 18.18
C PRO A 62 -1.60 -7.51 18.30
N ARG A 63 -2.50 -6.96 17.47
CA ARG A 63 -3.92 -7.37 17.40
C ARG A 63 -4.25 -7.94 16.04
N HIS A 64 -5.25 -8.84 16.01
CA HIS A 64 -5.76 -9.44 14.77
C HIS A 64 -4.68 -10.14 13.92
N GLY A 65 -3.64 -10.65 14.57
CA GLY A 65 -2.53 -11.36 13.93
C GLY A 65 -2.86 -12.80 13.55
N GLY A 66 -1.93 -13.43 12.83
CA GLY A 66 -2.01 -14.83 12.42
C GLY A 66 -1.91 -15.82 13.59
N GLY A 67 -1.88 -17.12 13.29
CA GLY A 67 -1.77 -18.19 14.30
C GLY A 67 -0.54 -18.02 15.21
N TYR A 68 0.59 -17.61 14.64
CA TYR A 68 1.83 -17.38 15.40
C TYR A 68 1.65 -16.35 16.52
N VAL A 69 1.01 -15.21 16.21
CA VAL A 69 0.73 -14.15 17.19
C VAL A 69 -0.19 -14.65 18.29
N ARG A 70 -1.20 -15.47 17.96
CA ARG A 70 -2.09 -16.05 18.98
C ARG A 70 -1.38 -17.03 19.91
N GLN A 71 -0.39 -17.77 19.41
CA GLN A 71 0.37 -18.75 20.17
C GLN A 71 1.48 -18.12 21.03
N HIS A 72 2.23 -17.17 20.47
CA HIS A 72 3.44 -16.63 21.10
C HIS A 72 3.22 -15.23 21.71
N GLY A 73 2.17 -14.52 21.29
CA GLY A 73 1.83 -13.16 21.72
C GLY A 73 2.65 -12.06 21.06
N TYR A 74 3.55 -12.39 20.13
CA TYR A 74 4.24 -11.43 19.27
C TYR A 74 4.21 -11.87 17.80
N GLY A 75 4.47 -10.92 16.90
CA GLY A 75 4.71 -11.18 15.48
C GLY A 75 6.08 -10.63 15.08
N HIS A 76 6.70 -11.21 14.05
CA HIS A 76 7.97 -10.69 13.52
C HIS A 76 7.80 -9.33 12.83
N GLU A 77 6.58 -8.99 12.42
CA GLU A 77 6.20 -7.67 11.91
C GLU A 77 6.23 -6.56 12.97
N ALA A 78 6.43 -6.90 14.26
CA ALA A 78 6.36 -5.95 15.37
C ALA A 78 7.38 -4.81 15.30
N ILE A 79 8.42 -4.93 14.47
CA ILE A 79 9.45 -3.90 14.26
C ILE A 79 9.50 -3.38 12.82
N ASN A 80 8.43 -3.57 12.01
CA ASN A 80 8.41 -3.17 10.60
C ASN A 80 8.70 -1.67 10.40
N PHE A 81 8.31 -0.78 11.33
CA PHE A 81 8.58 0.65 11.20
C PHE A 81 9.68 1.14 12.15
N MET A 82 10.51 0.24 12.68
CA MET A 82 11.68 0.60 13.50
C MET A 82 12.86 0.98 12.59
N PRO A 83 13.29 2.25 12.57
CA PRO A 83 14.48 2.65 11.85
C PRO A 83 15.72 1.99 12.44
N HIS A 84 16.65 1.61 11.59
CA HIS A 84 17.94 1.07 11.99
C HIS A 84 18.96 1.35 10.90
N ALA A 85 20.05 2.05 11.25
CA ALA A 85 21.12 2.44 10.33
C ALA A 85 20.62 3.12 9.03
N GLY A 86 19.61 3.99 9.12
CA GLY A 86 19.03 4.72 7.99
C GLY A 86 17.97 3.96 7.17
N PHE A 87 17.67 2.71 7.52
CA PHE A 87 16.69 1.87 6.82
C PHE A 87 15.58 1.38 7.74
N VAL A 88 14.49 0.91 7.15
CA VAL A 88 13.52 0.02 7.79
C VAL A 88 13.50 -1.32 7.06
N TYR A 89 13.09 -2.37 7.78
CA TYR A 89 13.08 -3.73 7.27
C TYR A 89 11.74 -4.40 7.56
N GLY A 90 10.98 -4.68 6.51
CA GLY A 90 9.65 -5.25 6.60
C GLY A 90 9.67 -6.78 6.61
N PHE A 91 8.99 -7.37 7.59
CA PHE A 91 8.62 -8.78 7.61
C PHE A 91 7.15 -8.94 7.23
N VAL A 92 6.87 -9.94 6.39
CA VAL A 92 5.53 -10.49 6.17
C VAL A 92 5.63 -12.02 6.21
N GLN A 93 4.62 -12.67 6.79
CA GLN A 93 4.59 -14.12 6.88
C GLN A 93 4.47 -14.75 5.49
N LEU A 94 5.40 -15.65 5.14
CA LEU A 94 5.36 -16.41 3.89
C LEU A 94 4.99 -17.86 4.17
N ARG A 95 4.00 -18.39 3.45
CA ARG A 95 3.63 -19.83 3.55
C ARG A 95 4.56 -20.72 2.71
N THR A 96 4.94 -20.26 1.52
CA THR A 96 5.78 -20.99 0.57
C THR A 96 7.26 -20.64 0.67
N LYS A 97 7.68 -19.99 1.76
CA LYS A 97 9.04 -19.42 1.98
C LYS A 97 9.48 -18.33 1.00
N THR A 98 8.76 -18.14 -0.11
CA THR A 98 9.05 -17.16 -1.15
C THR A 98 7.88 -16.23 -1.45
N ILE A 99 8.15 -15.03 -1.99
CA ILE A 99 7.18 -14.14 -2.63
C ILE A 99 7.33 -14.29 -4.16
N ASN A 100 6.22 -14.43 -4.88
CA ASN A 100 6.22 -14.45 -6.34
C ASN A 100 6.37 -13.03 -6.91
N ILE A 101 7.55 -12.45 -6.72
CA ILE A 101 7.87 -11.08 -7.17
C ILE A 101 7.82 -10.92 -8.70
N SER A 102 7.85 -12.03 -9.46
CA SER A 102 7.65 -12.02 -10.91
C SER A 102 6.25 -11.57 -11.33
N ARG A 103 5.27 -11.55 -10.40
CA ARG A 103 3.95 -10.94 -10.63
C ARG A 103 3.99 -9.40 -10.59
N ILE A 104 4.99 -8.82 -9.94
CA ILE A 104 5.19 -7.37 -9.86
C ILE A 104 6.08 -6.89 -11.01
N ASP A 105 7.11 -7.68 -11.31
CA ASP A 105 8.09 -7.41 -12.36
C ASP A 105 8.49 -8.74 -13.00
N PRO A 106 8.05 -9.06 -14.24
CA PRO A 106 8.32 -10.32 -14.90
C PRO A 106 9.81 -10.66 -15.00
N ASP A 107 10.67 -9.65 -15.08
CA ASP A 107 12.12 -9.79 -15.23
C ASP A 107 12.86 -9.90 -13.89
N ALA A 108 12.12 -9.91 -12.77
CA ALA A 108 12.71 -9.98 -11.43
C ALA A 108 13.40 -11.33 -11.17
N GLY A 109 14.67 -11.26 -10.80
CA GLY A 109 15.46 -12.38 -10.30
C GLY A 109 15.11 -12.73 -8.84
N ASP A 110 16.07 -12.53 -7.93
CA ASP A 110 15.94 -12.78 -6.49
C ASP A 110 15.32 -11.61 -5.72
N LYS A 111 15.27 -10.43 -6.33
CA LYS A 111 14.66 -9.21 -5.77
C LYS A 111 14.09 -8.32 -6.88
N VAL A 112 13.28 -7.35 -6.46
CA VAL A 112 12.76 -6.27 -7.30
C VAL A 112 12.91 -4.95 -6.55
N ASP A 113 13.43 -3.94 -7.23
CA ASP A 113 13.60 -2.58 -6.73
C ASP A 113 12.45 -1.67 -7.21
N ASN A 114 12.37 -0.47 -6.64
CA ASN A 114 11.37 0.55 -6.97
C ASN A 114 9.92 0.08 -6.77
N VAL A 115 9.67 -0.61 -5.64
CA VAL A 115 8.33 -1.07 -5.27
C VAL A 115 7.73 -0.15 -4.22
N LEU A 116 6.47 0.25 -4.42
CA LEU A 116 5.64 0.79 -3.36
C LEU A 116 5.06 -0.37 -2.54
N VAL A 117 5.59 -0.57 -1.34
CA VAL A 117 5.08 -1.59 -0.41
C VAL A 117 4.10 -0.93 0.55
N VAL A 118 2.86 -1.39 0.55
CA VAL A 118 1.80 -0.86 1.41
C VAL A 118 1.43 -1.88 2.46
N TRP A 119 1.50 -1.48 3.73
CA TRP A 119 1.16 -2.31 4.86
C TRP A 119 -0.33 -2.19 5.17
N ARG A 120 -1.00 -3.34 5.20
CA ARG A 120 -2.40 -3.51 5.56
C ARG A 120 -2.51 -4.22 6.90
N ALA A 121 -3.38 -3.75 7.79
CA ALA A 121 -3.73 -4.49 8.99
C ALA A 121 -5.24 -4.48 9.23
N ARG A 122 -5.72 -5.51 9.92
CA ARG A 122 -7.13 -5.60 10.33
C ARG A 122 -7.36 -4.74 11.56
N SER A 123 -8.27 -3.78 11.46
CA SER A 123 -8.83 -3.03 12.59
C SER A 123 -10.17 -3.63 13.03
N ASN A 124 -10.79 -3.06 14.06
CA ASN A 124 -12.15 -3.44 14.49
C ASN A 124 -13.21 -3.13 13.42
N GLU A 125 -12.92 -2.20 12.50
CA GLU A 125 -13.81 -1.79 11.42
C GLU A 125 -13.38 -2.33 10.05
N GLY A 126 -12.61 -3.42 10.02
CA GLY A 126 -12.08 -4.01 8.80
C GLY A 126 -10.63 -3.63 8.49
N SER A 127 -10.14 -4.12 7.36
CA SER A 127 -8.74 -3.93 6.96
C SER A 127 -8.48 -2.52 6.43
N VAL A 128 -7.37 -1.92 6.85
CA VAL A 128 -6.96 -0.56 6.47
C VAL A 128 -5.48 -0.50 6.14
N VAL A 129 -5.08 0.54 5.41
CA VAL A 129 -3.67 0.92 5.26
C VAL A 129 -3.15 1.44 6.60
N VAL A 130 -2.03 0.89 7.06
CA VAL A 130 -1.34 1.34 8.28
C VAL A 130 -0.09 2.15 7.99
N GLY A 131 0.49 1.99 6.80
CA GLY A 131 1.69 2.70 6.38
C GLY A 131 2.23 2.16 5.06
N TRP A 132 3.31 2.74 4.57
CA TRP A 132 3.94 2.34 3.31
C TRP A 132 5.43 2.62 3.32
N TYR A 133 6.13 1.91 2.45
CA TYR A 133 7.51 2.17 2.07
C TYR A 133 7.54 2.53 0.58
N LYS A 134 8.08 3.71 0.24
CA LYS A 134 8.39 4.08 -1.13
C LYS A 134 9.78 3.56 -1.51
N ASP A 135 9.98 3.37 -2.80
CA ASP A 135 11.26 2.98 -3.40
C ASP A 135 11.92 1.78 -2.70
N ALA A 136 11.09 0.81 -2.29
CA ALA A 136 11.55 -0.34 -1.53
C ALA A 136 12.15 -1.41 -2.45
N THR A 137 13.13 -2.14 -1.91
CA THR A 137 13.58 -3.42 -2.45
C THR A 137 12.77 -4.54 -1.79
N VAL A 138 12.12 -5.38 -2.60
CA VAL A 138 11.43 -6.60 -2.16
C VAL A 138 12.22 -7.82 -2.60
N TYR A 139 12.55 -8.69 -1.65
CA TYR A 139 13.27 -9.92 -1.88
C TYR A 139 12.30 -11.09 -2.04
N ARG A 140 12.64 -12.02 -2.93
CA ARG A 140 11.91 -13.27 -3.14
C ARG A 140 11.92 -14.11 -1.87
N GLU A 141 13.01 -14.15 -1.13
CA GLU A 141 13.19 -14.99 0.06
C GLU A 141 13.47 -14.20 1.33
N LEU A 142 13.22 -14.83 2.48
CA LEU A 142 13.54 -14.27 3.80
C LEU A 142 15.04 -14.04 3.97
N GLN A 143 15.38 -12.79 4.22
CA GLN A 143 16.72 -12.34 4.55
C GLN A 143 17.03 -12.59 6.02
N LYS A 144 18.32 -12.79 6.34
CA LYS A 144 18.81 -13.00 7.71
C LYS A 144 18.55 -11.75 8.58
N PRO A 145 18.39 -11.89 9.91
CA PRO A 145 18.22 -10.74 10.79
C PRO A 145 19.38 -9.76 10.67
N VAL A 146 19.09 -8.47 10.84
CA VAL A 146 20.09 -7.40 10.82
C VAL A 146 20.76 -7.32 12.20
N SER A 147 22.09 -7.27 12.25
CA SER A 147 22.83 -7.12 13.51
C SER A 147 22.37 -5.86 14.26
N GLY A 148 22.23 -5.95 15.58
CA GLY A 148 21.75 -4.82 16.41
C GLY A 148 20.26 -4.49 16.29
N ARG A 149 19.51 -5.11 15.36
CA ARG A 149 18.07 -4.89 15.21
C ARG A 149 17.27 -6.00 15.89
N SER A 150 16.62 -5.66 17.01
CA SER A 150 15.84 -6.61 17.81
C SER A 150 14.77 -5.91 18.64
N PHE A 151 13.88 -6.69 19.27
CA PHE A 151 13.03 -6.22 20.36
C PHE A 151 12.98 -7.26 21.46
N ALA A 152 12.75 -6.82 22.70
CA ALA A 152 12.58 -7.70 23.84
C ALA A 152 11.12 -8.10 24.00
N TYR A 153 10.86 -9.37 24.34
CA TYR A 153 9.53 -9.84 24.68
C TYR A 153 9.64 -11.00 25.67
N LYS A 154 8.95 -10.87 26.83
CA LYS A 154 8.97 -11.86 27.92
C LYS A 154 10.38 -12.33 28.34
N GLY A 155 11.35 -11.41 28.39
CA GLY A 155 12.73 -11.72 28.77
C GLY A 155 13.60 -12.26 27.63
N GLU A 156 13.05 -12.49 26.44
CA GLU A 156 13.79 -12.97 25.27
C GLU A 156 14.10 -11.83 24.30
N THR A 157 15.26 -11.91 23.63
CA THR A 157 15.62 -11.01 22.53
C THR A 157 15.21 -11.61 21.19
N ILE A 158 14.20 -11.02 20.56
CA ILE A 158 13.69 -11.46 19.27
C ILE A 158 14.41 -10.73 18.13
N ARG A 159 14.92 -11.50 17.16
CA ARG A 159 15.64 -10.99 15.97
C ARG A 159 14.91 -11.38 14.68
N PRO A 160 13.92 -10.59 14.24
CA PRO A 160 13.14 -10.91 13.05
C PRO A 160 13.98 -10.94 11.77
N ARG A 161 13.69 -11.94 10.93
CA ARG A 161 14.01 -11.94 9.50
C ARG A 161 13.15 -10.92 8.76
N TRP A 162 13.47 -10.62 7.50
CA TRP A 162 12.78 -9.60 6.71
C TRP A 162 12.79 -9.96 5.22
N VAL A 163 11.92 -9.32 4.44
CA VAL A 163 11.82 -9.50 2.97
C VAL A 163 11.69 -8.18 2.22
N VAL A 164 11.47 -7.08 2.93
CA VAL A 164 11.41 -5.74 2.35
C VAL A 164 12.42 -4.84 3.03
N ARG A 165 13.12 -4.00 2.26
CA ARG A 165 13.99 -2.95 2.80
C ARG A 165 13.71 -1.64 2.08
N ALA A 166 13.68 -0.54 2.82
CA ALA A 166 13.56 0.81 2.28
C ALA A 166 14.31 1.80 3.16
N LYS A 167 14.67 2.96 2.62
CA LYS A 167 15.21 4.06 3.42
C LYS A 167 14.14 4.52 4.41
N ALA A 168 14.54 4.78 5.65
CA ALA A 168 13.61 5.22 6.68
C ALA A 168 12.91 6.55 6.30
N SER A 169 13.60 7.44 5.58
CA SER A 169 13.08 8.71 5.07
C SER A 169 11.94 8.56 4.04
N ASP A 170 11.85 7.40 3.39
CA ASP A 170 10.88 7.11 2.33
C ASP A 170 9.70 6.27 2.85
N CYS A 171 9.64 6.09 4.16
CA CYS A 171 8.66 5.28 4.84
C CYS A 171 7.75 6.15 5.70
N PHE A 172 6.47 5.79 5.73
CA PHE A 172 5.47 6.53 6.49
C PHE A 172 4.56 5.57 7.25
N LEU A 173 4.44 5.78 8.56
CA LEU A 173 3.49 5.09 9.41
C LEU A 173 2.30 6.02 9.68
N VAL A 174 1.11 5.60 9.28
CA VAL A 174 -0.11 6.37 9.52
C VAL A 174 -0.47 6.29 11.01
N PRO A 175 -0.69 7.44 11.69
CA PRO A 175 -1.14 7.46 13.07
C PRO A 175 -2.42 6.63 13.26
N PRO A 176 -2.60 5.88 14.36
CA PRO A 176 -3.72 4.96 14.51
C PRO A 176 -5.11 5.55 14.24
N HIS A 177 -5.35 6.79 14.67
CA HIS A 177 -6.62 7.50 14.49
C HIS A 177 -6.82 8.05 13.05
N GLN A 178 -5.77 8.06 12.23
CA GLN A 178 -5.78 8.53 10.84
C GLN A 178 -5.81 7.38 9.81
N ARG A 179 -5.85 6.11 10.26
CA ARG A 179 -5.86 4.92 9.39
C ARG A 179 -7.23 4.68 8.77
N VAL A 180 -7.63 5.59 7.90
CA VAL A 180 -8.99 5.67 7.36
C VAL A 180 -9.16 4.98 6.01
N PHE A 181 -8.08 4.75 5.26
CA PHE A 181 -8.14 4.09 3.96
C PHE A 181 -8.42 2.59 4.12
N LYS A 182 -9.63 2.15 3.76
CA LYS A 182 -10.04 0.75 3.83
C LYS A 182 -9.45 -0.04 2.65
N VAL A 183 -8.90 -1.21 2.94
CA VAL A 183 -8.41 -2.16 1.94
C VAL A 183 -9.33 -3.37 1.94
N PRO A 184 -10.02 -3.69 0.84
CA PRO A 184 -10.87 -4.87 0.76
C PRO A 184 -10.09 -6.16 1.09
N VAL A 185 -10.71 -7.08 1.82
CA VAL A 185 -10.10 -8.38 2.17
C VAL A 185 -9.96 -9.23 0.91
N THR A 186 -11.03 -9.27 0.13
CA THR A 186 -11.12 -9.81 -1.21
C THR A 186 -11.43 -8.67 -2.17
N HIS A 187 -10.72 -8.62 -3.28
CA HIS A 187 -10.99 -7.68 -4.35
C HIS A 187 -10.83 -8.39 -5.68
N LYS A 188 -11.71 -8.07 -6.63
CA LYS A 188 -11.62 -8.62 -7.97
C LYS A 188 -10.30 -8.16 -8.61
N GLY A 189 -9.56 -9.11 -9.17
CA GLY A 189 -8.28 -8.84 -9.84
C GLY A 189 -7.05 -8.77 -8.94
N PHE A 190 -7.18 -8.79 -7.60
CA PHE A 190 -5.99 -8.84 -6.76
C PHE A 190 -5.38 -10.24 -6.85
N GLY A 191 -4.16 -10.34 -7.39
CA GLY A 191 -3.34 -11.53 -7.22
C GLY A 191 -3.09 -11.73 -5.73
N SER A 192 -3.12 -12.96 -5.23
CA SER A 192 -2.82 -13.21 -3.81
C SER A 192 -1.90 -14.39 -3.62
N GLN A 193 -1.01 -14.24 -2.65
CA GLN A 193 -0.17 -15.29 -2.11
C GLN A 193 -0.10 -15.03 -0.61
N THR A 194 -0.79 -15.84 0.18
CA THR A 194 -0.86 -15.81 1.67
C THR A 194 -0.13 -14.63 2.34
N PHE A 195 -0.90 -13.70 2.93
CA PHE A 195 -0.44 -12.44 3.55
C PHE A 195 0.16 -11.38 2.63
N VAL A 196 0.37 -11.65 1.34
CA VAL A 196 0.63 -10.61 0.34
C VAL A 196 -0.41 -10.60 -0.77
N SER A 197 -0.59 -9.43 -1.38
CA SER A 197 -1.46 -9.26 -2.55
C SER A 197 -0.77 -8.36 -3.58
N PHE A 198 -0.98 -8.70 -4.84
CA PHE A 198 -0.38 -8.08 -6.01
C PHE A 198 -1.46 -7.24 -6.73
N LEU A 199 -1.05 -6.06 -7.21
CA LEU A 199 -1.91 -5.13 -7.96
C LEU A 199 -1.47 -5.06 -9.42
N GLU A 200 -1.27 -6.22 -10.03
CA GLU A 200 -0.73 -6.41 -11.38
C GLU A 200 -1.81 -6.54 -12.45
N ALA A 201 -3.03 -6.94 -12.08
CA ALA A 201 -4.07 -7.21 -13.06
C ALA A 201 -4.53 -5.93 -13.78
N ASP A 202 -4.61 -6.02 -15.10
CA ASP A 202 -5.13 -4.97 -15.97
C ASP A 202 -6.67 -4.99 -15.99
N THR A 203 -7.28 -4.60 -14.87
CA THR A 203 -8.74 -4.42 -14.76
C THR A 203 -9.09 -3.03 -14.26
N ARG A 204 -10.26 -2.53 -14.64
CA ARG A 204 -10.76 -1.23 -14.19
C ARG A 204 -10.74 -1.12 -12.67
N GLU A 205 -11.18 -2.16 -11.96
CA GLU A 205 -11.26 -2.16 -10.51
C GLU A 205 -9.87 -2.05 -9.84
N VAL A 206 -8.84 -2.70 -10.41
CA VAL A 206 -7.46 -2.57 -9.90
C VAL A 206 -6.91 -1.18 -10.19
N LYS A 207 -7.13 -0.62 -11.40
CA LYS A 207 -6.69 0.74 -11.75
C LYS A 207 -7.31 1.79 -10.83
N GLU A 208 -8.63 1.75 -10.65
CA GLU A 208 -9.35 2.65 -9.75
C GLU A 208 -8.82 2.56 -8.31
N PHE A 209 -8.56 1.35 -7.81
CA PHE A 209 -7.99 1.16 -6.48
C PHE A 209 -6.57 1.74 -6.39
N LYS A 210 -5.70 1.51 -7.39
CA LYS A 210 -4.34 2.08 -7.43
C LYS A 210 -4.40 3.60 -7.40
N ASP A 211 -5.29 4.21 -8.18
CA ASP A 211 -5.43 5.67 -8.21
C ASP A 211 -5.88 6.24 -6.87
N GLN A 212 -6.92 5.66 -6.26
CA GLN A 212 -7.38 6.06 -4.93
C GLN A 212 -6.28 5.91 -3.88
N LEU A 213 -5.53 4.81 -3.91
CA LEU A 213 -4.43 4.54 -3.00
C LEU A 213 -3.30 5.56 -3.14
N LEU A 214 -2.88 5.85 -4.38
CA LEU A 214 -1.81 6.81 -4.66
C LEU A 214 -2.21 8.24 -4.31
N ASP A 215 -3.48 8.59 -4.51
CA ASP A 215 -4.01 9.89 -4.08
C ASP A 215 -4.09 10.01 -2.56
N TYR A 216 -4.50 8.94 -1.87
CA TYR A 216 -4.49 8.89 -0.40
C TYR A 216 -3.07 9.05 0.15
N ILE A 217 -2.10 8.29 -0.38
CA ILE A 217 -0.70 8.41 0.03
C ILE A 217 -0.20 9.84 -0.18
N SER A 218 -0.43 10.43 -1.35
CA SER A 218 0.01 11.80 -1.66
C SER A 218 -0.61 12.84 -0.73
N GLN A 219 -1.87 12.66 -0.30
CA GLN A 219 -2.53 13.56 0.65
C GLN A 219 -2.00 13.35 2.07
N ALA A 220 -1.84 12.09 2.50
CA ALA A 220 -1.37 11.74 3.82
C ALA A 220 0.07 12.21 4.08
N GLU A 221 0.94 12.19 3.07
CA GLU A 221 2.29 12.79 3.14
C GLU A 221 2.28 14.31 3.35
N ARG A 222 1.16 14.97 3.04
CA ARG A 222 0.92 16.39 3.33
C ARG A 222 0.12 16.61 4.62
N GLY A 223 -0.09 15.56 5.41
CA GLY A 223 -0.87 15.61 6.66
C GLY A 223 -2.38 15.55 6.48
N VAL A 224 -2.87 15.23 5.28
CA VAL A 224 -4.31 15.19 4.97
C VAL A 224 -4.76 13.73 4.81
N PHE A 225 -5.63 13.27 5.71
CA PHE A 225 -6.08 11.88 5.73
C PHE A 225 -7.57 11.80 5.40
N VAL A 226 -7.87 11.49 4.15
CA VAL A 226 -9.25 11.44 3.65
C VAL A 226 -9.58 10.03 3.21
N THR A 227 -10.79 9.57 3.54
CA THR A 227 -11.31 8.34 2.94
C THR A 227 -11.51 8.54 1.44
N PRO A 228 -11.17 7.55 0.60
CA PRO A 228 -11.55 7.61 -0.81
C PRO A 228 -13.06 7.73 -0.91
N ARG A 229 -13.54 8.68 -1.72
CA ARG A 229 -14.96 8.77 -2.02
C ARG A 229 -15.37 7.45 -2.67
N LYS A 230 -16.26 6.67 -2.05
CA LYS A 230 -16.98 5.61 -2.76
C LYS A 230 -17.63 6.30 -3.96
N GLY A 231 -17.28 5.89 -5.18
CA GLY A 231 -17.90 6.42 -6.37
C GLY A 231 -19.41 6.30 -6.22
N LYS A 232 -20.11 7.42 -6.00
CA LYS A 232 -21.50 7.51 -6.43
C LYS A 232 -21.41 7.36 -7.94
N ILE A 233 -22.08 6.36 -8.49
CA ILE A 233 -22.49 6.41 -9.89
C ILE A 233 -23.18 7.78 -10.02
N ARG A 234 -22.54 8.71 -10.73
CA ARG A 234 -23.13 10.02 -11.00
C ARG A 234 -24.23 9.79 -12.03
N THR A 235 -25.41 9.39 -11.56
CA THR A 235 -26.62 9.68 -12.30
C THR A 235 -26.77 11.20 -12.27
N GLY A 236 -26.64 11.82 -13.45
CA GLY A 236 -26.66 13.27 -13.58
C GLY A 236 -27.94 13.83 -12.97
N ARG A 237 -27.79 14.67 -11.94
CA ARG A 237 -28.76 15.73 -11.65
C ARG A 237 -28.01 16.91 -11.06
N SER A 238 -28.26 18.04 -11.70
CA SER A 238 -27.77 19.39 -11.47
C SER A 238 -28.15 19.93 -10.09
N GLY A 239 -27.23 20.72 -9.53
CA GLY A 239 -27.52 21.82 -8.61
C GLY A 239 -27.67 21.46 -7.14
N GLU A 240 -26.72 21.91 -6.30
CA GLU A 240 -26.95 23.00 -5.35
C GLU A 240 -25.68 23.31 -4.56
N LYS A 241 -25.52 24.60 -4.25
CA LYS A 241 -24.40 25.23 -3.52
C LYS A 241 -24.47 24.86 -2.03
N GLY A 242 -23.30 24.80 -1.38
CA GLY A 242 -23.18 24.77 0.08
C GLY A 242 -21.76 25.14 0.50
N GLU A 243 -21.68 26.15 1.35
CA GLU A 243 -20.52 26.95 1.76
C GLU A 243 -19.60 26.29 2.82
N ASP A 244 -18.37 26.82 2.88
CA ASP A 244 -17.40 26.98 3.98
C ASP A 244 -17.44 26.10 5.25
N ARG A 245 -16.24 25.62 5.66
CA ARG A 245 -15.49 26.21 6.80
C ARG A 245 -14.12 25.54 7.05
N GLU A 246 -13.11 26.38 6.89
CA GLU A 246 -11.90 26.63 7.69
C GLU A 246 -11.52 25.77 8.92
N SER A 247 -10.19 25.54 8.97
CA SER A 247 -9.30 25.39 10.13
C SER A 247 -9.25 24.04 10.89
N ARG A 248 -8.10 23.37 10.83
CA ARG A 248 -7.11 23.43 11.92
C ARG A 248 -5.77 22.77 11.55
N ASP A 249 -4.74 23.55 11.84
CA ASP A 249 -3.33 23.37 11.57
C ASP A 249 -2.64 22.39 12.54
N LYS A 250 -1.60 21.74 12.02
CA LYS A 250 -0.32 21.33 12.65
C LYS A 250 -0.30 20.32 13.81
N CYS A 251 0.24 19.15 13.50
CA CYS A 251 1.28 18.51 14.32
C CYS A 251 2.15 17.59 13.44
N TYR A 252 3.37 18.05 13.14
CA TYR A 252 4.42 17.29 12.47
C TYR A 252 5.37 16.72 13.54
N GLU A 253 5.53 15.39 13.57
CA GLU A 253 6.66 14.74 14.25
C GLU A 253 7.44 13.98 13.18
N ARG A 254 8.59 14.54 12.83
CA ARG A 254 9.56 13.97 11.90
C ARG A 254 10.41 13.02 12.73
N LEU A 255 10.35 11.72 12.45
CA LEU A 255 11.18 10.71 13.12
C LEU A 255 12.66 10.97 12.85
N LEU A 256 13.31 11.72 13.73
CA LEU A 256 14.75 11.84 13.88
C LEU A 256 15.04 11.85 15.39
N HIS A 257 15.45 10.70 15.92
CA HIS A 257 16.47 10.52 16.96
C HIS A 257 16.76 9.02 17.07
#